data_AF-A0ABD0Y3P4-F1
#
_entry.id   AF-A0ABD0Y3P4-F1
#
_cell.length_a   1.000
_cell.length_b   1.000
_cell.length_c   1.000
_cell.angle_alpha   90.00
_cell.angle_beta   90.00
_cell.angle_gamma   90.00
#
_symmetry.space_group_name_H-M   'P 1'
#
loop_
_entity.id
_entity.type
_entity.pdbx_description
1 polymer ?
#
loop_
_entity_poly.entity_id
_entity_poly.type
_entity_poly.pdbx_seq_one_letter_code
_entity_poly.pdbx_strand_id
1 'polypeptide(L)'
;MSKVFNDPIHGHIEIHPLLVKIIDTPQFQRLRYIKQLGGTYFVYPGASHNRFEHSIGVSHLAGLMVQGLKDRQGLGITEDDILCVKIAGLCHDLGHGPFSHMFDQRFIPRIPSRFKWSHEEASLKMFDHMVEVNNLKDEMTIHGLKVPDDLDFIKELINGPLKSNESSLKGRPKEKFFLYEIVANKKNGIDVDKWDYFARDSYHLGIKNNFDCHRALSFTRVCEVEGLELKRICTRDKEVDNLYDMFHTRNCLHRRACQHKVGNIIEIMITEAFVLADPHIKIEGSGGKMFTMSKAIHDMEAYTKLTDQIFEQILYSSSSDLAEAREILKKITCRRLYKFVYQTKDELDKVIPKDELKDDNIIVDAIEMDWGKKEKNPMDEVYIYKKGEPDKAFKIPRDQVTNSLLPRKFGEQWIRFYHRTTNDAAVLKRIVEWCKIHHIPGPQDEDEIPPEDN
;
A
#
# COMPACT_ATOMS: atom_id res chain seq x y z
N MET A 1 -12.98 -20.71 -21.18
CA MET A 1 -11.54 -21.04 -21.34
C MET A 1 -10.71 -20.00 -20.60
N SER A 2 -9.60 -20.40 -19.99
CA SER A 2 -8.66 -19.46 -19.36
C SER A 2 -8.10 -18.48 -20.39
N LYS A 3 -7.79 -17.25 -19.97
CA LYS A 3 -7.04 -16.27 -20.77
C LYS A 3 -5.58 -16.26 -20.29
N VAL A 4 -4.65 -15.95 -21.18
CA VAL A 4 -3.23 -15.78 -20.84
C VAL A 4 -2.85 -14.32 -21.00
N PHE A 5 -2.27 -13.75 -19.95
CA PHE A 5 -1.76 -12.37 -19.94
C PHE A 5 -0.23 -12.44 -19.86
N ASN A 6 0.47 -11.59 -20.60
CA ASN A 6 1.92 -11.46 -20.49
C ASN A 6 2.25 -10.28 -19.57
N ASP A 7 2.81 -10.58 -18.40
CA ASP A 7 3.24 -9.61 -17.40
C ASP A 7 4.78 -9.55 -17.39
N PRO A 8 5.39 -8.35 -17.35
CA PRO A 8 6.85 -8.21 -17.39
C PRO A 8 7.57 -8.78 -16.16
N ILE A 9 6.87 -9.00 -15.06
CA ILE A 9 7.45 -9.52 -13.80
C ILE A 9 7.30 -11.04 -13.73
N HIS A 10 6.10 -11.55 -14.00
CA HIS A 10 5.75 -12.97 -13.81
C HIS A 10 5.68 -13.78 -15.11
N GLY A 11 5.87 -13.14 -16.26
CA GLY A 11 5.76 -13.78 -17.58
C GLY A 11 4.32 -14.11 -17.95
N HIS A 12 4.08 -15.30 -18.47
CA HIS A 12 2.74 -15.73 -18.92
C HIS A 12 1.90 -16.17 -17.72
N ILE A 13 0.88 -15.37 -17.38
CA ILE A 13 -0.07 -15.63 -16.30
C ILE A 13 -1.36 -16.21 -16.88
N GLU A 14 -1.75 -17.40 -16.41
CA GLU A 14 -3.06 -17.98 -16.71
C GLU A 14 -4.14 -17.45 -15.76
N ILE A 15 -5.19 -16.88 -16.34
CA ILE A 15 -6.31 -16.26 -15.61
C ILE A 15 -7.57 -17.09 -15.81
N HIS A 16 -8.16 -17.50 -14.68
CA HIS A 16 -9.40 -18.27 -14.62
C HIS A 16 -10.58 -17.46 -15.21
N PRO A 17 -11.54 -18.07 -15.92
CA PRO A 17 -12.67 -17.35 -16.54
C PRO A 17 -13.44 -16.43 -15.59
N LEU A 18 -13.68 -16.84 -14.34
CA LEU A 18 -14.32 -16.00 -13.34
C LEU A 18 -13.50 -14.73 -13.02
N LEU A 19 -12.18 -14.86 -12.89
CA LEU A 19 -11.29 -13.71 -12.66
C LEU A 19 -11.30 -12.77 -13.87
N VAL A 20 -11.37 -13.31 -15.10
CA VAL A 20 -11.53 -12.48 -16.31
C VAL A 20 -12.83 -11.67 -16.25
N LYS A 21 -13.95 -12.27 -15.84
CA LYS A 21 -15.22 -11.55 -15.68
C LYS A 21 -15.13 -10.43 -14.66
N ILE A 22 -14.40 -10.62 -13.56
CA ILE A 22 -14.12 -9.59 -12.55
C ILE A 22 -13.21 -8.49 -13.13
N ILE A 23 -12.13 -8.87 -13.83
CA ILE A 23 -11.19 -7.94 -14.46
C ILE A 23 -11.89 -7.06 -15.49
N ASP A 24 -12.78 -7.64 -16.29
CA ASP A 24 -13.49 -6.96 -17.38
C ASP A 24 -14.70 -6.13 -16.88
N THR A 25 -14.62 -5.56 -15.66
CA THR A 25 -15.61 -4.64 -15.08
C THR A 25 -15.09 -3.19 -15.00
N PRO A 26 -15.96 -2.16 -15.02
CA PRO A 26 -15.53 -0.77 -14.83
C PRO A 26 -14.76 -0.54 -13.52
N GLN A 27 -15.20 -1.19 -12.43
CA GLN A 27 -14.62 -1.05 -11.09
C GLN A 27 -13.18 -1.54 -11.04
N PHE A 28 -12.85 -2.63 -11.73
CA PHE A 28 -11.48 -3.13 -11.81
C PHE A 28 -10.65 -2.41 -12.87
N GLN A 29 -11.20 -2.15 -14.07
CA GLN A 29 -10.50 -1.43 -15.15
C GLN A 29 -10.10 -0.01 -14.75
N ARG A 30 -10.82 0.60 -13.81
CA ARG A 30 -10.45 1.87 -13.15
C ARG A 30 -9.00 1.88 -12.66
N LEU A 31 -8.48 0.78 -12.14
CA LEU A 31 -7.12 0.70 -11.58
C LEU A 31 -6.03 0.97 -12.61
N ARG A 32 -6.34 0.95 -13.91
CA ARG A 32 -5.40 1.35 -14.98
C ARG A 32 -5.06 2.83 -14.94
N TYR A 33 -5.89 3.62 -14.30
CA TYR A 33 -5.80 5.08 -14.25
C TYR A 33 -5.36 5.58 -12.87
N ILE A 34 -4.72 4.71 -12.07
CA ILE A 34 -4.23 5.02 -10.72
C ILE A 34 -2.80 4.53 -10.59
N LYS A 35 -1.85 5.47 -10.55
CA LYS A 35 -0.42 5.19 -10.39
C LYS A 35 -0.15 4.45 -9.09
N GLN A 36 0.63 3.37 -9.15
CA GLN A 36 1.02 2.57 -7.97
C GLN A 36 1.73 3.45 -6.94
N LEU A 37 2.70 4.24 -7.41
CA LEU A 37 3.58 5.07 -6.59
C LEU A 37 3.23 6.56 -6.62
N GLY A 38 2.01 6.92 -7.05
CA GLY A 38 1.49 8.28 -6.99
C GLY A 38 2.44 9.33 -7.56
N GLY A 39 2.81 10.31 -6.73
CA GLY A 39 3.69 11.42 -7.13
C GLY A 39 5.13 11.02 -7.44
N THR A 40 5.54 9.80 -7.06
CA THR A 40 6.89 9.27 -7.34
C THR A 40 7.19 9.22 -8.84
N TYR A 41 6.17 9.08 -9.70
CA TYR A 41 6.31 9.12 -11.15
C TYR A 41 6.96 10.42 -11.66
N PHE A 42 6.75 11.55 -10.98
CA PHE A 42 7.37 12.83 -11.31
C PHE A 42 8.85 12.94 -10.87
N VAL A 43 9.39 11.90 -10.24
CA VAL A 43 10.80 11.79 -9.83
C VAL A 43 11.46 10.62 -10.57
N TYR A 44 10.78 9.49 -10.63
CA TYR A 44 11.21 8.27 -11.31
C TYR A 44 10.34 8.08 -12.55
N PRO A 45 10.81 8.51 -13.74
CA PRO A 45 10.00 8.44 -14.96
C PRO A 45 9.64 7.00 -15.38
N GLY A 46 10.39 5.99 -14.90
CA GLY A 46 10.06 4.58 -15.08
C GLY A 46 8.92 4.06 -14.20
N ALA A 47 8.56 4.78 -13.12
CA ALA A 47 7.45 4.43 -12.21
C ALA A 47 6.07 4.77 -12.81
N SER A 48 5.86 4.36 -14.07
CA SER A 48 4.64 4.64 -14.84
C SER A 48 3.51 3.64 -14.59
N HIS A 49 3.80 2.56 -13.87
CA HIS A 49 2.87 1.47 -13.59
C HIS A 49 1.74 1.88 -12.66
N ASN A 50 0.63 1.16 -12.80
CA ASN A 50 -0.64 1.42 -12.14
C ASN A 50 -1.04 0.23 -11.27
N ARG A 51 -2.04 0.44 -10.40
CA ARG A 51 -2.57 -0.57 -9.49
C ARG A 51 -3.11 -1.81 -10.23
N PHE A 52 -3.55 -1.65 -11.48
CA PHE A 52 -4.13 -2.73 -12.29
C PHE A 52 -3.20 -3.94 -12.47
N GLU A 53 -2.01 -3.73 -13.02
CA GLU A 53 -1.04 -4.80 -13.27
C GLU A 53 -0.49 -5.39 -11.96
N HIS A 54 -0.36 -4.56 -10.93
CA HIS A 54 -0.02 -5.03 -9.58
C HIS A 54 -1.08 -5.99 -9.03
N SER A 55 -2.36 -5.62 -9.06
CA SER A 55 -3.46 -6.48 -8.60
C SER A 55 -3.52 -7.84 -9.32
N ILE A 56 -3.22 -7.88 -10.63
CA ILE A 56 -3.12 -9.14 -11.38
C ILE A 56 -1.95 -9.99 -10.87
N GLY A 57 -0.78 -9.37 -10.65
CA GLY A 57 0.39 -10.05 -10.11
C GLY A 57 0.16 -10.61 -8.70
N VAL A 58 -0.52 -9.86 -7.82
CA VAL A 58 -0.91 -10.33 -6.49
C VAL A 58 -1.86 -11.52 -6.58
N SER A 59 -2.87 -11.48 -7.45
CA SER A 59 -3.76 -12.63 -7.70
C SER A 59 -2.99 -13.87 -8.18
N HIS A 60 -1.99 -13.68 -9.04
CA HIS A 60 -1.14 -14.76 -9.54
C HIS A 60 -0.31 -15.40 -8.41
N LEU A 61 0.42 -14.59 -7.63
CA LEU A 61 1.23 -15.07 -6.52
C LEU A 61 0.38 -15.71 -5.40
N ALA A 62 -0.79 -15.15 -5.10
CA ALA A 62 -1.75 -15.74 -4.17
C ALA A 62 -2.15 -17.15 -4.63
N GLY A 63 -2.46 -17.30 -5.93
CA GLY A 63 -2.75 -18.58 -6.56
C GLY A 63 -1.59 -19.58 -6.48
N LEU A 64 -0.36 -19.15 -6.78
CA LEU A 64 0.82 -20.00 -6.68
C LEU A 64 1.05 -20.48 -5.24
N MET A 65 0.86 -19.61 -4.25
CA MET A 65 1.03 -19.96 -2.84
C MET A 65 0.02 -21.02 -2.41
N VAL A 66 -1.27 -20.76 -2.61
CA VAL A 66 -2.33 -21.68 -2.16
C VAL A 66 -2.27 -23.01 -2.90
N GLN A 67 -1.97 -23.00 -4.20
CA GLN A 67 -1.77 -24.23 -4.98
C GLN A 67 -0.56 -25.01 -4.49
N GLY A 68 0.58 -24.34 -4.27
CA GLY A 68 1.77 -24.99 -3.74
C GLY A 68 1.55 -25.64 -2.38
N LEU A 69 0.78 -24.99 -1.50
CA LEU A 69 0.40 -25.57 -0.20
C LEU A 69 -0.49 -26.80 -0.38
N LYS A 70 -1.48 -26.75 -1.28
CA LYS A 70 -2.36 -27.87 -1.60
C LYS A 70 -1.59 -29.07 -2.14
N ASP A 71 -0.67 -28.85 -3.07
CA ASP A 71 0.08 -29.92 -3.73
C ASP A 71 1.05 -30.62 -2.77
N ARG A 72 1.60 -29.88 -1.81
CA ARG A 72 2.60 -30.39 -0.85
C ARG A 72 2.00 -31.02 0.40
N GLN A 73 0.75 -30.69 0.75
CA GLN A 73 0.16 -31.07 2.03
C GLN A 73 -1.35 -31.35 1.91
N GLY A 74 -1.81 -32.42 2.57
CA GLY A 74 -3.24 -32.78 2.67
C GLY A 74 -4.04 -31.86 3.61
N LEU A 75 -4.08 -30.56 3.31
CA LEU A 75 -4.69 -29.51 4.16
C LEU A 75 -6.19 -29.32 3.94
N GLY A 76 -6.80 -30.12 3.06
CA GLY A 76 -8.21 -29.94 2.69
C GLY A 76 -8.50 -28.66 1.91
N ILE A 77 -7.50 -28.10 1.22
CA ILE A 77 -7.64 -26.93 0.33
C ILE A 77 -8.43 -27.36 -0.90
N THR A 78 -9.59 -26.73 -1.09
CA THR A 78 -10.53 -27.02 -2.18
C THR A 78 -10.35 -26.03 -3.34
N GLU A 79 -10.96 -26.29 -4.50
CA GLU A 79 -10.86 -25.39 -5.67
C GLU A 79 -11.54 -24.03 -5.43
N ASP A 80 -12.64 -24.02 -4.67
CA ASP A 80 -13.31 -22.80 -4.21
C ASP A 80 -12.40 -21.96 -3.30
N ASP A 81 -11.61 -22.56 -2.40
CA ASP A 81 -10.60 -21.84 -1.60
C ASP A 81 -9.58 -21.14 -2.48
N ILE A 82 -9.02 -21.86 -3.47
CA ILE A 82 -8.00 -21.32 -4.38
C ILE A 82 -8.59 -20.13 -5.13
N LEU A 83 -9.80 -20.28 -5.66
CA LEU A 83 -10.46 -19.23 -6.42
C LEU A 83 -10.79 -18.02 -5.53
N CYS A 84 -11.26 -18.22 -4.30
CA CYS A 84 -11.48 -17.14 -3.33
C CYS A 84 -10.20 -16.38 -3.00
N VAL A 85 -9.09 -17.09 -2.74
CA VAL A 85 -7.79 -16.48 -2.45
C VAL A 85 -7.28 -15.66 -3.64
N LYS A 86 -7.44 -16.18 -4.87
CA LYS A 86 -7.09 -15.44 -6.09
C LYS A 86 -7.96 -14.20 -6.29
N ILE A 87 -9.26 -14.28 -6.02
CA ILE A 87 -10.18 -13.13 -6.10
C ILE A 87 -9.80 -12.08 -5.05
N ALA A 88 -9.53 -12.49 -3.81
CA ALA A 88 -9.08 -11.57 -2.77
C ALA A 88 -7.78 -10.85 -3.16
N GLY A 89 -6.78 -11.60 -3.65
CA GLY A 89 -5.53 -11.01 -4.16
C GLY A 89 -5.76 -10.05 -5.33
N LEU A 90 -6.69 -10.37 -6.23
CA LEU A 90 -7.07 -9.48 -7.33
C LEU A 90 -7.75 -8.20 -6.83
N CYS A 91 -8.63 -8.30 -5.83
CA CYS A 91 -9.52 -7.22 -5.44
C CYS A 91 -9.02 -6.39 -4.24
N HIS A 92 -7.87 -6.73 -3.64
CA HIS A 92 -7.42 -6.12 -2.39
C HIS A 92 -7.20 -4.60 -2.49
N ASP A 93 -6.90 -4.12 -3.69
CA ASP A 93 -6.51 -2.74 -3.99
C ASP A 93 -7.58 -1.90 -4.70
N LEU A 94 -8.79 -2.44 -4.90
CA LEU A 94 -9.90 -1.75 -5.58
C LEU A 94 -10.24 -0.38 -4.98
N GLY A 95 -9.96 -0.20 -3.69
CA GLY A 95 -10.28 0.96 -2.89
C GLY A 95 -9.28 2.11 -2.97
N HIS A 96 -8.17 1.98 -3.70
CA HIS A 96 -7.23 3.09 -3.86
C HIS A 96 -7.85 4.27 -4.61
N GLY A 97 -7.59 5.49 -4.14
CA GLY A 97 -7.99 6.73 -4.80
C GLY A 97 -6.92 7.27 -5.76
N PRO A 98 -7.15 8.46 -6.34
CA PRO A 98 -6.17 9.16 -7.18
C PRO A 98 -4.80 9.28 -6.48
N PHE A 99 -3.74 8.90 -7.17
CA PHE A 99 -2.36 8.87 -6.67
C PHE A 99 -2.17 7.95 -5.45
N SER A 100 -2.94 6.86 -5.37
CA SER A 100 -2.81 5.80 -4.37
C SER A 100 -2.82 6.33 -2.93
N HIS A 101 -1.68 6.24 -2.21
CA HIS A 101 -1.58 6.62 -0.79
C HIS A 101 -1.71 8.12 -0.55
N MET A 102 -1.50 8.97 -1.57
CA MET A 102 -1.76 10.40 -1.43
C MET A 102 -3.24 10.65 -1.07
N PHE A 103 -4.17 9.88 -1.64
CA PHE A 103 -5.59 10.15 -1.46
C PHE A 103 -6.05 9.91 -0.02
N ASP A 104 -5.80 8.73 0.53
CA ASP A 104 -6.25 8.34 1.87
C ASP A 104 -5.36 8.90 2.99
N GLN A 105 -4.06 9.10 2.76
CA GLN A 105 -3.12 9.57 3.80
C GLN A 105 -2.90 11.09 3.79
N ARG A 106 -3.16 11.80 2.69
CA ARG A 106 -2.93 13.26 2.60
C ARG A 106 -4.19 14.05 2.26
N PHE A 107 -4.94 13.67 1.22
CA PHE A 107 -6.11 14.42 0.78
C PHE A 107 -7.31 14.30 1.73
N ILE A 108 -7.81 13.09 1.97
CA ILE A 108 -8.98 12.89 2.85
C ILE A 108 -8.75 13.48 4.26
N PRO A 109 -7.59 13.30 4.92
CA PRO A 109 -7.33 13.89 6.23
C PRO A 109 -7.33 15.42 6.27
N ARG A 110 -7.12 16.09 5.13
CA ARG A 110 -7.18 17.56 5.02
C ARG A 110 -8.58 18.10 4.78
N ILE A 111 -9.57 17.24 4.50
CA ILE A 111 -10.96 17.67 4.36
C ILE A 111 -11.57 17.90 5.77
N PRO A 112 -12.15 19.08 6.04
CA PRO A 112 -12.62 19.46 7.39
C PRO A 112 -13.59 18.50 8.07
N SER A 113 -14.34 17.71 7.30
CA SER A 113 -15.32 16.75 7.82
C SER A 113 -14.73 15.50 8.48
N ARG A 114 -13.38 15.34 8.50
CA ARG A 114 -12.64 14.28 9.21
C ARG A 114 -13.26 12.88 9.05
N PHE A 115 -13.37 12.41 7.82
CA PHE A 115 -13.81 11.03 7.56
C PHE A 115 -12.72 10.05 7.98
N LYS A 116 -13.08 9.04 8.79
CA LYS A 116 -12.23 7.87 8.95
C LYS A 116 -12.38 7.03 7.68
N TRP A 117 -11.31 6.90 6.93
CA TRP A 117 -11.27 6.23 5.64
C TRP A 117 -9.94 5.49 5.49
N SER A 118 -9.97 4.29 4.93
CA SER A 118 -8.78 3.60 4.46
C SER A 118 -9.08 2.94 3.12
N HIS A 119 -8.04 2.73 2.30
CA HIS A 119 -8.20 2.04 1.03
C HIS A 119 -8.67 0.59 1.22
N GLU A 120 -8.35 -0.08 2.34
CA GLU A 120 -8.86 -1.43 2.60
C GLU A 120 -10.39 -1.44 2.81
N GLU A 121 -10.94 -0.53 3.60
CA GLU A 121 -12.41 -0.41 3.77
C GLU A 121 -13.08 -0.07 2.43
N ALA A 122 -12.44 0.79 1.65
CA ALA A 122 -12.88 1.17 0.32
C ALA A 122 -12.87 -0.02 -0.66
N SER A 123 -11.88 -0.91 -0.58
CA SER A 123 -11.80 -2.12 -1.40
C SER A 123 -12.96 -3.05 -1.12
N LEU A 124 -13.38 -3.18 0.15
CA LEU A 124 -14.57 -3.97 0.50
C LEU A 124 -15.85 -3.38 -0.11
N LYS A 125 -16.03 -2.05 0.02
CA LYS A 125 -17.18 -1.33 -0.55
C LYS A 125 -17.22 -1.42 -2.07
N MET A 126 -16.08 -1.23 -2.72
CA MET A 126 -15.95 -1.33 -4.17
C MET A 126 -16.19 -2.76 -4.64
N PHE A 127 -15.70 -3.77 -3.91
CA PHE A 127 -15.95 -5.18 -4.21
C PHE A 127 -17.43 -5.52 -4.11
N ASP A 128 -18.12 -5.13 -3.02
CA ASP A 128 -19.57 -5.32 -2.87
C ASP A 128 -20.34 -4.67 -4.02
N HIS A 129 -20.01 -3.41 -4.35
CA HIS A 129 -20.62 -2.68 -5.46
C HIS A 129 -20.40 -3.37 -6.80
N MET A 130 -19.15 -3.76 -7.09
CA MET A 130 -18.76 -4.47 -8.33
C MET A 130 -19.51 -5.80 -8.47
N VAL A 131 -19.63 -6.57 -7.39
CA VAL A 131 -20.34 -7.86 -7.39
C VAL A 131 -21.82 -7.67 -7.69
N GLU A 132 -22.45 -6.66 -7.09
CA GLU A 132 -23.87 -6.37 -7.28
C GLU A 132 -24.18 -5.86 -8.68
N VAL A 133 -23.54 -4.77 -9.13
CA VAL A 133 -23.93 -4.09 -10.39
C VAL A 133 -23.57 -4.88 -11.65
N ASN A 134 -22.62 -5.82 -11.56
CA ASN A 134 -22.23 -6.68 -12.67
C ASN A 134 -22.83 -8.10 -12.55
N ASN A 135 -23.75 -8.35 -11.62
CA ASN A 135 -24.38 -9.66 -11.37
C ASN A 135 -23.37 -10.81 -11.21
N LEU A 136 -22.26 -10.56 -10.52
CA LEU A 136 -21.17 -11.55 -10.42
C LEU A 136 -21.49 -12.72 -9.48
N LYS A 137 -22.54 -12.62 -8.65
CA LYS A 137 -22.95 -13.71 -7.75
C LYS A 137 -23.33 -14.97 -8.53
N ASP A 138 -24.09 -14.83 -9.61
CA ASP A 138 -24.50 -15.96 -10.45
C ASP A 138 -23.29 -16.60 -11.13
N GLU A 139 -22.35 -15.78 -11.62
CA GLU A 139 -21.10 -16.23 -12.22
C GLU A 139 -20.20 -16.97 -11.21
N MET A 140 -20.13 -16.48 -9.98
CA MET A 140 -19.44 -17.15 -8.88
C MET A 140 -20.05 -18.53 -8.62
N THR A 141 -21.38 -18.63 -8.54
CA THR A 141 -22.08 -19.90 -8.33
C THR A 141 -21.90 -20.87 -9.51
N ILE A 142 -21.97 -20.39 -10.76
CA ILE A 142 -21.68 -21.20 -11.96
C ILE A 142 -20.27 -21.81 -11.88
N HIS A 143 -19.31 -21.07 -11.32
CA HIS A 143 -17.94 -21.52 -11.14
C HIS A 143 -17.68 -22.24 -9.81
N GLY A 144 -18.73 -22.62 -9.06
CA GLY A 144 -18.65 -23.50 -7.90
C GLY A 144 -18.44 -22.80 -6.55
N LEU A 145 -18.48 -21.46 -6.50
CA LEU A 145 -18.44 -20.71 -5.23
C LEU A 145 -19.81 -20.78 -4.52
N LYS A 146 -19.75 -20.86 -3.20
CA LYS A 146 -20.89 -20.94 -2.27
C LYS A 146 -21.18 -19.55 -1.72
N VAL A 147 -22.09 -18.83 -2.36
CA VAL A 147 -22.53 -17.49 -1.92
C VAL A 147 -23.66 -17.65 -0.87
N PRO A 148 -23.64 -16.92 0.27
CA PRO A 148 -22.78 -15.78 0.59
C PRO A 148 -21.44 -16.11 1.28
N ASP A 149 -21.24 -17.32 1.78
CA ASP A 149 -20.08 -17.68 2.62
C ASP A 149 -18.71 -17.35 1.97
N ASP A 150 -18.57 -17.61 0.66
CA ASP A 150 -17.35 -17.29 -0.08
C ASP A 150 -17.13 -15.79 -0.30
N LEU A 151 -18.21 -14.99 -0.36
CA LEU A 151 -18.08 -13.53 -0.41
C LEU A 151 -17.55 -12.99 0.92
N ASP A 152 -18.08 -13.48 2.04
CA ASP A 152 -17.60 -13.11 3.36
C ASP A 152 -16.12 -13.49 3.51
N PHE A 153 -15.74 -14.69 3.07
CA PHE A 153 -14.34 -15.13 3.09
C PHE A 153 -13.43 -14.21 2.26
N ILE A 154 -13.79 -13.88 1.02
CA ILE A 154 -13.00 -12.99 0.16
C ILE A 154 -12.79 -11.62 0.82
N LYS A 155 -13.83 -11.07 1.45
CA LYS A 155 -13.76 -9.77 2.14
C LYS A 155 -12.87 -9.85 3.38
N GLU A 156 -12.96 -10.92 4.14
CA GLU A 156 -12.08 -11.18 5.30
C GLU A 156 -10.61 -11.32 4.88
N LEU A 157 -10.33 -11.94 3.71
CA LEU A 157 -8.98 -12.02 3.13
C LEU A 157 -8.44 -10.66 2.67
N ILE A 158 -9.27 -9.83 2.03
CA ILE A 158 -8.88 -8.47 1.58
C ILE A 158 -8.54 -7.60 2.78
N ASN A 159 -9.38 -7.60 3.81
CA ASN A 159 -9.16 -6.79 5.00
C ASN A 159 -8.01 -7.32 5.86
N GLY A 160 -7.87 -8.66 5.93
CA GLY A 160 -6.94 -9.35 6.81
C GLY A 160 -7.39 -9.34 8.28
N PRO A 161 -7.51 -10.49 8.96
CA PRO A 161 -7.93 -10.53 10.36
C PRO A 161 -6.92 -9.87 11.29
N LEU A 162 -7.42 -9.03 12.22
CA LEU A 162 -6.66 -8.58 13.38
C LEU A 162 -6.67 -9.67 14.46
N LYS A 163 -5.66 -9.70 15.34
CA LYS A 163 -5.57 -10.68 16.44
C LYS A 163 -6.84 -10.75 17.31
N SER A 164 -7.54 -9.62 17.50
CA SER A 164 -8.79 -9.56 18.26
C SER A 164 -9.99 -10.20 17.55
N ASN A 165 -9.89 -10.42 16.24
CA ASN A 165 -11.00 -10.81 15.37
C ASN A 165 -10.86 -12.25 14.84
N GLU A 166 -9.80 -12.98 15.21
CA GLU A 166 -9.59 -14.37 14.74
C GLU A 166 -10.76 -15.29 15.11
N SER A 167 -11.42 -15.04 16.25
CA SER A 167 -12.59 -15.79 16.71
C SER A 167 -13.91 -15.38 16.04
N SER A 168 -13.95 -14.26 15.31
CA SER A 168 -15.16 -13.74 14.65
C SER A 168 -15.20 -13.97 13.14
N LEU A 169 -14.22 -14.69 12.59
CA LEU A 169 -14.16 -15.05 11.17
C LEU A 169 -15.25 -16.07 10.82
N LYS A 170 -15.96 -15.81 9.73
CA LYS A 170 -17.10 -16.64 9.28
C LYS A 170 -16.82 -17.36 7.97
N GLY A 171 -15.94 -16.83 7.12
CA GLY A 171 -15.76 -17.31 5.77
C GLY A 171 -15.17 -18.72 5.69
N ARG A 172 -14.28 -19.08 6.62
CA ARG A 172 -13.64 -20.40 6.70
C ARG A 172 -13.41 -20.84 8.14
N PRO A 173 -13.45 -22.16 8.39
CA PRO A 173 -13.25 -22.71 9.73
C PRO A 173 -11.77 -22.59 10.16
N LYS A 174 -11.52 -22.75 11.46
CA LYS A 174 -10.22 -22.49 12.09
C LYS A 174 -9.08 -23.34 11.54
N GLU A 175 -9.39 -24.53 11.02
CA GLU A 175 -8.43 -25.45 10.41
C GLU A 175 -7.82 -24.88 9.12
N LYS A 176 -8.52 -23.96 8.46
CA LYS A 176 -8.09 -23.26 7.24
C LYS A 176 -7.56 -21.84 7.49
N PHE A 177 -7.29 -21.48 8.76
CA PHE A 177 -6.88 -20.13 9.12
C PHE A 177 -5.64 -19.63 8.34
N PHE A 178 -4.71 -20.52 8.00
CA PHE A 178 -3.52 -20.19 7.22
C PHE A 178 -3.81 -19.49 5.88
N LEU A 179 -5.02 -19.65 5.31
CA LEU A 179 -5.40 -18.94 4.07
C LEU A 179 -5.49 -17.41 4.28
N TYR A 180 -5.84 -16.95 5.47
CA TYR A 180 -5.89 -15.52 5.81
C TYR A 180 -4.51 -14.86 5.91
N GLU A 181 -3.43 -15.65 5.86
CA GLU A 181 -2.05 -15.16 5.92
C GLU A 181 -1.45 -14.94 4.52
N ILE A 182 -2.21 -15.20 3.44
CA ILE A 182 -1.72 -15.14 2.06
C ILE A 182 -1.78 -13.72 1.46
N VAL A 183 -2.96 -13.09 1.50
CA VAL A 183 -3.23 -11.82 0.79
C VAL A 183 -2.88 -10.59 1.63
N ALA A 184 -3.36 -10.55 2.88
CA ALA A 184 -3.15 -9.41 3.78
C ALA A 184 -2.79 -9.91 5.19
N ASN A 185 -1.50 -10.12 5.44
CA ASN A 185 -1.04 -10.71 6.70
C ASN A 185 -0.81 -9.63 7.76
N LYS A 186 -1.87 -9.27 8.50
CA LYS A 186 -1.78 -8.24 9.55
C LYS A 186 -0.94 -8.64 10.77
N LYS A 187 -0.49 -9.90 10.87
CA LYS A 187 0.31 -10.41 12.00
C LYS A 187 1.77 -10.00 11.89
N ASN A 188 2.41 -10.31 10.77
CA ASN A 188 3.84 -10.05 10.55
C ASN A 188 4.13 -9.29 9.24
N GLY A 189 3.10 -9.03 8.43
CA GLY A 189 3.24 -8.31 7.17
C GLY A 189 3.85 -9.14 6.05
N ILE A 190 4.04 -10.45 6.18
CA ILE A 190 4.55 -11.30 5.10
C ILE A 190 3.35 -11.82 4.30
N ASP A 191 3.12 -11.24 3.12
CA ASP A 191 2.01 -11.55 2.21
C ASP A 191 2.44 -11.34 0.75
N VAL A 192 1.64 -11.88 -0.17
CA VAL A 192 1.94 -11.87 -1.60
C VAL A 192 1.77 -10.50 -2.27
N ASP A 193 1.05 -9.57 -1.62
CA ASP A 193 1.00 -8.15 -2.01
C ASP A 193 2.43 -7.58 -2.07
N LYS A 194 3.17 -7.71 -0.98
CA LYS A 194 4.56 -7.26 -0.88
C LYS A 194 5.47 -7.90 -1.90
N TRP A 195 5.26 -9.18 -2.17
CA TRP A 195 6.11 -9.93 -3.08
C TRP A 195 5.97 -9.42 -4.52
N ASP A 196 4.75 -9.05 -4.95
CA ASP A 196 4.56 -8.43 -6.25
C ASP A 196 5.18 -7.03 -6.28
N TYR A 197 4.82 -6.13 -5.34
CA TYR A 197 5.29 -4.76 -5.46
C TYR A 197 6.79 -4.63 -5.24
N PHE A 198 7.45 -5.49 -4.45
CA PHE A 198 8.92 -5.48 -4.39
C PHE A 198 9.55 -5.75 -5.73
N ALA A 199 9.08 -6.74 -6.48
CA ALA A 199 9.61 -7.06 -7.80
C ALA A 199 9.22 -5.99 -8.83
N ARG A 200 7.95 -5.58 -8.83
CA ARG A 200 7.38 -4.63 -9.80
C ARG A 200 7.91 -3.21 -9.61
N ASP A 201 7.91 -2.69 -8.39
CA ASP A 201 8.44 -1.36 -8.11
C ASP A 201 9.94 -1.31 -8.39
N SER A 202 10.70 -2.34 -7.98
CA SER A 202 12.13 -2.45 -8.28
C SER A 202 12.40 -2.40 -9.79
N TYR A 203 11.65 -3.16 -10.59
CA TYR A 203 11.74 -3.15 -12.04
C TYR A 203 11.51 -1.75 -12.63
N HIS A 204 10.41 -1.09 -12.24
CA HIS A 204 10.03 0.22 -12.78
C HIS A 204 10.89 1.38 -12.25
N LEU A 205 11.42 1.27 -11.03
CA LEU A 205 12.29 2.27 -10.40
C LEU A 205 13.77 2.12 -10.82
N GLY A 206 14.16 0.97 -11.41
CA GLY A 206 15.56 0.65 -11.65
C GLY A 206 16.35 0.37 -10.36
N ILE A 207 15.66 -0.09 -9.31
CA ILE A 207 16.26 -0.49 -8.03
C ILE A 207 16.32 -2.01 -7.99
N LYS A 208 17.37 -2.61 -7.42
CA LYS A 208 17.45 -4.07 -7.31
C LYS A 208 16.50 -4.59 -6.23
N ASN A 209 15.69 -5.60 -6.58
CA ASN A 209 14.99 -6.45 -5.63
C ASN A 209 15.93 -7.59 -5.20
N ASN A 210 16.17 -7.73 -3.90
CA ASN A 210 16.99 -8.81 -3.35
C ASN A 210 16.17 -9.99 -2.82
N PHE A 211 14.84 -9.84 -2.74
CA PHE A 211 13.95 -10.90 -2.25
C PHE A 211 13.52 -11.85 -3.37
N ASP A 212 13.77 -13.14 -3.19
CA ASP A 212 13.31 -14.19 -4.12
C ASP A 212 12.00 -14.81 -3.62
N CYS A 213 10.89 -14.36 -4.21
CA CYS A 213 9.55 -14.82 -3.86
C CYS A 213 9.26 -16.25 -4.32
N HIS A 214 9.79 -16.71 -5.46
CA HIS A 214 9.58 -18.07 -5.96
C HIS A 214 10.30 -19.10 -5.10
N ARG A 215 11.48 -18.75 -4.60
CA ARG A 215 12.17 -19.53 -3.58
C ARG A 215 11.36 -19.58 -2.29
N ALA A 216 10.88 -18.44 -1.78
CA ALA A 216 10.06 -18.39 -0.57
C ALA A 216 8.80 -19.27 -0.70
N LEU A 217 8.08 -19.18 -1.83
CA LEU A 217 6.92 -20.01 -2.17
C LEU A 217 7.22 -21.52 -2.09
N SER A 218 8.39 -21.93 -2.58
CA SER A 218 8.83 -23.33 -2.60
C SER A 218 9.11 -23.89 -1.19
N PHE A 219 9.48 -23.01 -0.25
CA PHE A 219 9.77 -23.36 1.14
C PHE A 219 8.68 -22.96 2.13
N THR A 220 7.50 -22.60 1.64
CA THR A 220 6.33 -22.31 2.48
C THR A 220 5.57 -23.60 2.80
N ARG A 221 5.28 -23.82 4.08
CA ARG A 221 4.45 -24.93 4.61
C ARG A 221 3.41 -24.40 5.59
N VAL A 222 2.42 -25.22 5.90
CA VAL A 222 1.51 -25.02 7.03
C VAL A 222 1.88 -25.99 8.13
N CYS A 223 2.08 -25.48 9.34
CA CYS A 223 2.45 -26.28 10.51
C CYS A 223 1.51 -25.98 11.69
N GLU A 224 1.47 -26.93 12.63
CA GLU A 224 0.91 -26.70 13.94
C GLU A 224 1.92 -25.92 14.80
N VAL A 225 1.43 -24.94 15.54
CA VAL A 225 2.24 -24.11 16.42
C VAL A 225 1.87 -24.45 17.85
N GLU A 226 2.86 -24.87 18.64
CA GLU A 226 2.66 -25.18 20.05
C GLU A 226 2.05 -23.99 20.81
N GLY A 227 0.97 -24.24 21.54
CA GLY A 227 0.21 -23.22 22.26
C GLY A 227 -0.78 -22.40 21.42
N LEU A 228 -0.92 -22.69 20.12
CA LEU A 228 -1.98 -22.13 19.28
C LEU A 228 -2.89 -23.23 18.73
N GLU A 229 -4.20 -22.99 18.75
CA GLU A 229 -5.18 -23.89 18.12
C GLU A 229 -5.23 -23.76 16.59
N LEU A 230 -4.58 -22.74 16.02
CA LEU A 230 -4.65 -22.42 14.59
C LEU A 230 -3.38 -22.87 13.88
N LYS A 231 -3.55 -23.57 12.76
CA LYS A 231 -2.47 -23.87 11.82
C LYS A 231 -2.00 -22.59 11.13
N ARG A 232 -0.68 -22.43 10.96
CA ARG A 232 -0.05 -21.19 10.48
C ARG A 232 0.87 -21.45 9.30
N ILE A 233 0.98 -20.46 8.43
CA ILE A 233 2.04 -20.43 7.42
C ILE A 233 3.41 -20.32 8.11
N CYS A 234 4.30 -21.23 7.75
CA CYS A 234 5.64 -21.35 8.28
C CYS A 234 6.66 -21.38 7.12
N THR A 235 7.81 -20.77 7.37
CA THR A 235 8.93 -20.72 6.42
C THR A 235 10.04 -21.66 6.86
N ARG A 236 10.85 -22.14 5.93
CA ARG A 236 11.98 -23.00 6.27
C ARG A 236 13.11 -22.24 6.99
N ASP A 237 13.75 -22.88 7.97
CA ASP A 237 14.89 -22.34 8.72
C ASP A 237 15.97 -21.62 7.90
N LYS A 238 16.39 -22.21 6.78
CA LYS A 238 17.40 -21.62 5.89
C LYS A 238 16.94 -20.40 5.08
N GLU A 239 15.67 -20.02 5.14
CA GLU A 239 15.11 -18.87 4.41
C GLU A 239 15.05 -17.60 5.27
N VAL A 240 15.53 -17.64 6.51
CA VAL A 240 15.54 -16.49 7.41
C VAL A 240 16.24 -15.29 6.78
N ASP A 241 17.40 -15.50 6.15
CA ASP A 241 18.14 -14.43 5.49
C ASP A 241 17.34 -13.81 4.33
N ASN A 242 16.66 -14.64 3.52
CA ASN A 242 15.78 -14.17 2.45
C ASN A 242 14.62 -13.32 3.01
N LEU A 243 14.06 -13.67 4.18
CA LEU A 243 13.04 -12.84 4.85
C LEU A 243 13.61 -11.52 5.40
N TYR A 244 14.84 -11.51 5.93
CA TYR A 244 15.49 -10.26 6.30
C TYR A 244 15.77 -9.38 5.07
N ASP A 245 16.19 -9.98 3.95
CA ASP A 245 16.34 -9.29 2.66
C ASP A 245 15.02 -8.72 2.15
N MET A 246 13.90 -9.38 2.44
CA MET A 246 12.54 -8.87 2.17
C MET A 246 12.28 -7.54 2.91
N PHE A 247 12.46 -7.51 4.22
CA PHE A 247 12.25 -6.28 5.01
C PHE A 247 13.29 -5.20 4.71
N HIS A 248 14.52 -5.60 4.41
CA HIS A 248 15.55 -4.68 3.93
C HIS A 248 15.14 -4.04 2.60
N THR A 249 14.65 -4.83 1.64
CA THR A 249 14.15 -4.36 0.34
C THR A 249 13.00 -3.38 0.54
N ARG A 250 12.03 -3.68 1.41
CA ARG A 250 10.96 -2.75 1.79
C ARG A 250 11.52 -1.41 2.25
N ASN A 251 12.43 -1.44 3.23
CA ASN A 251 13.03 -0.23 3.77
C ASN A 251 13.80 0.56 2.69
N CYS A 252 14.52 -0.12 1.80
CA CYS A 252 15.21 0.52 0.68
C CYS A 252 14.26 1.20 -0.30
N LEU A 253 13.17 0.54 -0.71
CA LEU A 253 12.17 1.11 -1.61
C LEU A 253 11.47 2.31 -0.98
N HIS A 254 11.02 2.20 0.28
CA HIS A 254 10.42 3.32 0.98
C HIS A 254 11.39 4.50 1.10
N ARG A 255 12.64 4.25 1.51
CA ARG A 255 13.62 5.30 1.74
C ARG A 255 14.04 6.03 0.46
N ARG A 256 14.22 5.29 -0.64
CA ARG A 256 14.75 5.84 -1.90
C ARG A 256 13.64 6.38 -2.79
N ALA A 257 12.49 5.72 -2.84
CA ALA A 257 11.42 6.03 -3.78
C ALA A 257 10.15 6.52 -3.09
N CYS A 258 9.44 5.66 -2.34
CA CYS A 258 8.08 5.98 -1.87
C CYS A 258 8.05 7.21 -0.95
N GLN A 259 9.11 7.43 -0.18
CA GLN A 259 9.30 8.59 0.69
C GLN A 259 10.39 9.51 0.15
N HIS A 260 10.57 9.60 -1.18
CA HIS A 260 11.52 10.53 -1.76
C HIS A 260 11.10 11.98 -1.47
N LYS A 261 12.01 12.83 -0.99
CA LYS A 261 11.71 14.21 -0.56
C LYS A 261 10.98 15.04 -1.63
N VAL A 262 11.33 14.85 -2.90
CA VAL A 262 10.68 15.54 -4.03
C VAL A 262 9.34 14.87 -4.41
N GLY A 263 9.19 13.56 -4.23
CA GLY A 263 7.92 12.87 -4.48
C GLY A 263 6.86 13.34 -3.48
N ASN A 264 7.21 13.32 -2.19
CA ASN A 264 6.33 13.77 -1.12
C ASN A 264 5.87 15.23 -1.30
N ILE A 265 6.76 16.15 -1.69
CA ILE A 265 6.36 17.55 -1.85
C ILE A 265 5.45 17.75 -3.06
N ILE A 266 5.64 16.98 -4.13
CA ILE A 266 4.71 16.97 -5.27
C ILE A 266 3.34 16.46 -4.82
N GLU A 267 3.26 15.38 -4.06
CA GLU A 267 2.00 14.89 -3.50
C GLU A 267 1.32 15.89 -2.57
N ILE A 268 2.09 16.64 -1.78
CA ILE A 268 1.56 17.73 -0.95
C ILE A 268 0.97 18.84 -1.83
N MET A 269 1.67 19.25 -2.90
CA MET A 269 1.18 20.25 -3.85
C MET A 269 -0.09 19.77 -4.58
N ILE A 270 -0.13 18.52 -5.06
CA ILE A 270 -1.33 17.92 -5.67
C ILE A 270 -2.48 17.92 -4.67
N THR A 271 -2.21 17.55 -3.43
CA THR A 271 -3.22 17.54 -2.36
C THR A 271 -3.80 18.93 -2.13
N GLU A 272 -2.98 19.97 -2.08
CA GLU A 272 -3.45 21.36 -1.93
C GLU A 272 -4.32 21.80 -3.12
N ALA A 273 -3.90 21.49 -4.34
CA ALA A 273 -4.71 21.74 -5.52
C ALA A 273 -6.05 21.01 -5.45
N PHE A 274 -6.08 19.76 -4.99
CA PHE A 274 -7.32 18.99 -4.86
C PHE A 274 -8.24 19.56 -3.77
N VAL A 275 -7.69 20.00 -2.63
CA VAL A 275 -8.50 20.64 -1.57
C VAL A 275 -9.18 21.90 -2.10
N LEU A 276 -8.46 22.73 -2.86
CA LEU A 276 -9.01 23.94 -3.48
C LEU A 276 -10.04 23.61 -4.58
N ALA A 277 -9.82 22.54 -5.34
CA ALA A 277 -10.72 22.13 -6.41
C ALA A 277 -11.98 21.36 -5.92
N ASP A 278 -11.95 20.77 -4.72
CA ASP A 278 -13.01 19.89 -4.21
C ASP A 278 -14.43 20.46 -4.28
N PRO A 279 -14.69 21.74 -3.92
CA PRO A 279 -16.04 22.30 -3.98
C PRO A 279 -16.59 22.39 -5.42
N HIS A 280 -15.71 22.48 -6.41
CA HIS A 280 -16.04 22.82 -7.79
C HIS A 280 -16.07 21.62 -8.73
N ILE A 281 -15.29 20.57 -8.42
CA ILE A 281 -15.36 19.30 -9.15
C ILE A 281 -16.65 18.58 -8.80
N LYS A 282 -17.38 18.16 -9.84
CA LYS A 282 -18.62 17.39 -9.71
C LYS A 282 -18.47 16.07 -10.46
N ILE A 283 -18.69 14.97 -9.73
CA ILE A 283 -18.64 13.60 -10.23
C ILE A 283 -20.04 13.04 -10.05
N GLU A 284 -20.69 12.72 -11.15
CA GLU A 284 -22.00 12.05 -11.09
C GLU A 284 -21.84 10.68 -10.42
N GLY A 285 -22.81 10.26 -9.63
CA GLY A 285 -22.87 8.95 -8.98
C GLY A 285 -24.25 8.35 -9.09
N SER A 286 -24.58 7.44 -8.18
CA SER A 286 -25.84 6.69 -8.24
C SER A 286 -27.07 7.60 -8.33
N GLY A 287 -27.95 7.30 -9.28
CA GLY A 287 -29.20 8.03 -9.51
C GLY A 287 -29.00 9.49 -9.96
N GLY A 288 -27.88 9.79 -10.64
CA GLY A 288 -27.59 11.12 -11.18
C GLY A 288 -27.17 12.16 -10.15
N LYS A 289 -26.86 11.74 -8.92
CA LYS A 289 -26.44 12.64 -7.85
C LYS A 289 -25.00 13.11 -8.08
N MET A 290 -24.72 14.40 -7.91
CA MET A 290 -23.37 14.94 -8.05
C MET A 290 -22.62 14.93 -6.71
N PHE A 291 -21.42 14.37 -6.70
CA PHE A 291 -20.51 14.31 -5.56
C PHE A 291 -19.26 15.15 -5.83
N THR A 292 -18.66 15.69 -4.76
CA THR A 292 -17.30 16.24 -4.82
C THR A 292 -16.28 15.12 -4.71
N MET A 293 -14.99 15.39 -4.94
CA MET A 293 -13.94 14.37 -4.83
C MET A 293 -13.91 13.75 -3.43
N SER A 294 -14.01 14.58 -2.39
CA SER A 294 -14.03 14.17 -0.99
C SER A 294 -15.26 13.37 -0.59
N LYS A 295 -16.40 13.56 -1.28
CA LYS A 295 -17.67 12.89 -1.00
C LYS A 295 -17.92 11.67 -1.87
N ALA A 296 -17.19 11.50 -2.97
CA ALA A 296 -17.30 10.33 -3.84
C ALA A 296 -17.00 9.02 -3.10
N ILE A 297 -16.24 9.05 -2.01
CA ILE A 297 -15.98 7.88 -1.14
C ILE A 297 -17.26 7.25 -0.55
N HIS A 298 -18.39 7.98 -0.56
CA HIS A 298 -19.68 7.50 -0.07
C HIS A 298 -20.57 6.87 -1.14
N ASP A 299 -20.16 6.91 -2.40
CA ASP A 299 -20.93 6.39 -3.53
C ASP A 299 -19.98 5.69 -4.51
N MET A 300 -20.04 4.36 -4.57
CA MET A 300 -19.07 3.57 -5.35
C MET A 300 -19.21 3.77 -6.86
N GLU A 301 -20.37 4.22 -7.36
CA GLU A 301 -20.51 4.60 -8.77
C GLU A 301 -19.73 5.89 -9.08
N ALA A 302 -19.84 6.91 -8.22
CA ALA A 302 -18.99 8.11 -8.31
C ALA A 302 -17.50 7.76 -8.08
N TYR A 303 -17.19 6.95 -7.08
CA TYR A 303 -15.82 6.55 -6.76
C TYR A 303 -15.16 5.76 -7.90
N THR A 304 -15.95 4.98 -8.66
CA THR A 304 -15.48 4.27 -9.86
C THR A 304 -14.91 5.23 -10.90
N LYS A 305 -15.42 6.46 -10.97
CA LYS A 305 -14.97 7.51 -11.92
C LYS A 305 -13.83 8.38 -11.37
N LEU A 306 -13.55 8.32 -10.06
CA LEU A 306 -12.53 9.15 -9.43
C LEU A 306 -11.14 8.50 -9.57
N THR A 307 -10.32 8.98 -10.50
CA THR A 307 -8.97 8.45 -10.81
C THR A 307 -7.94 9.57 -10.95
N ASP A 308 -6.69 9.26 -11.34
CA ASP A 308 -5.64 10.25 -11.53
C ASP A 308 -6.00 11.29 -12.61
N GLN A 309 -6.96 10.98 -13.49
CA GLN A 309 -7.49 11.91 -14.51
C GLN A 309 -7.96 13.24 -13.93
N ILE A 310 -8.33 13.27 -12.64
CA ILE A 310 -8.73 14.50 -11.95
C ILE A 310 -7.63 15.56 -11.94
N PHE A 311 -6.35 15.15 -11.97
CA PHE A 311 -5.22 16.05 -12.12
C PHE A 311 -5.31 16.83 -13.44
N GLU A 312 -5.52 16.14 -14.55
CA GLU A 312 -5.63 16.75 -15.88
C GLU A 312 -6.91 17.57 -16.02
N GLN A 313 -8.02 17.09 -15.44
CA GLN A 313 -9.29 17.83 -15.42
C GLN A 313 -9.13 19.21 -14.75
N ILE A 314 -8.41 19.30 -13.64
CA ILE A 314 -8.11 20.56 -12.97
C ILE A 314 -7.12 21.39 -13.81
N LEU A 315 -6.03 20.77 -14.27
CA LEU A 315 -4.95 21.43 -15.00
C LEU A 315 -5.43 22.11 -16.29
N TYR A 316 -6.32 21.46 -17.03
CA TYR A 316 -6.83 21.94 -18.32
C TYR A 316 -8.19 22.65 -18.25
N SER A 317 -8.76 22.80 -17.06
CA SER A 317 -10.02 23.53 -16.88
C SER A 317 -9.87 25.00 -17.28
N SER A 318 -10.89 25.54 -17.96
CA SER A 318 -11.03 26.98 -18.23
C SER A 318 -11.78 27.73 -17.12
N SER A 319 -12.34 27.02 -16.12
CA SER A 319 -13.11 27.64 -15.04
C SER A 319 -12.24 28.57 -14.20
N SER A 320 -12.79 29.75 -13.87
CA SER A 320 -12.21 30.70 -12.93
C SER A 320 -12.13 30.12 -11.52
N ASP A 321 -13.10 29.30 -11.13
CA ASP A 321 -13.17 28.69 -9.80
C ASP A 321 -12.02 27.72 -9.54
N LEU A 322 -11.44 27.15 -10.60
CA LEU A 322 -10.31 26.23 -10.52
C LEU A 322 -8.96 26.91 -10.76
N ALA A 323 -8.91 28.25 -10.84
CA ALA A 323 -7.70 28.97 -11.23
C ALA A 323 -6.53 28.76 -10.27
N GLU A 324 -6.77 28.81 -8.96
CA GLU A 324 -5.72 28.64 -7.95
C GLU A 324 -5.18 27.21 -7.93
N ALA A 325 -6.08 26.22 -7.91
CA ALA A 325 -5.71 24.81 -8.00
C ALA A 325 -4.91 24.51 -9.28
N ARG A 326 -5.37 25.04 -10.42
CA ARG A 326 -4.70 24.90 -11.72
C ARG A 326 -3.30 25.51 -11.71
N GLU A 327 -3.11 26.66 -11.06
CA GLU A 327 -1.79 27.29 -10.97
C GLU A 327 -0.79 26.44 -10.15
N ILE A 328 -1.24 25.79 -9.07
CA ILE A 328 -0.41 24.85 -8.32
C ILE A 328 0.00 23.66 -9.20
N LEU A 329 -0.93 23.08 -9.98
CA LEU A 329 -0.61 21.98 -10.88
C LEU A 329 0.33 22.40 -12.02
N LYS A 330 0.17 23.61 -12.57
CA LYS A 330 1.11 24.17 -13.56
C LYS A 330 2.53 24.32 -13.01
N LYS A 331 2.66 24.71 -11.74
CA LYS A 331 3.96 24.77 -11.07
C LYS A 331 4.62 23.39 -11.02
N ILE A 332 3.87 22.32 -10.76
CA ILE A 332 4.38 20.94 -10.81
C ILE A 332 4.89 20.60 -12.22
N THR A 333 4.06 20.83 -13.26
CA THR A 333 4.42 20.49 -14.65
C THR A 333 5.62 21.28 -15.17
N CYS A 334 5.82 22.51 -14.67
CA CYS A 334 6.95 23.36 -15.01
C CYS A 334 8.12 23.26 -14.02
N ARG A 335 8.12 22.26 -13.14
CA ARG A 335 9.14 22.00 -12.11
C ARG A 335 9.41 23.16 -11.13
N ARG A 336 8.46 24.06 -10.96
CA ARG A 336 8.48 25.14 -9.96
C ARG A 336 7.94 24.64 -8.62
N LEU A 337 8.62 23.65 -8.04
CA LEU A 337 8.20 22.96 -6.81
C LEU A 337 8.51 23.79 -5.56
N TYR A 338 7.81 23.50 -4.47
CA TYR A 338 8.22 23.99 -3.14
C TYR A 338 9.60 23.46 -2.79
N LYS A 339 10.40 24.31 -2.14
CA LYS A 339 11.82 24.08 -1.92
C LYS A 339 12.03 23.28 -0.64
N PHE A 340 12.80 22.21 -0.74
CA PHE A 340 13.27 21.46 0.43
C PHE A 340 14.27 22.32 1.21
N VAL A 341 14.11 22.41 2.51
CA VAL A 341 14.97 23.22 3.39
C VAL A 341 15.87 22.32 4.23
N TYR A 342 15.27 21.42 5.02
CA TYR A 342 16.01 20.58 5.96
C TYR A 342 15.29 19.26 6.25
N GLN A 343 16.05 18.26 6.70
CA GLN A 343 15.50 17.00 7.21
C GLN A 343 16.20 16.63 8.52
N THR A 344 15.40 16.23 9.50
CA THR A 344 15.89 15.61 10.73
C THR A 344 15.21 14.26 10.98
N LYS A 345 15.70 13.55 11.99
CA LYS A 345 15.19 12.25 12.42
C LYS A 345 14.96 12.25 13.93
N ASP A 346 13.90 11.57 14.34
CA ASP A 346 13.60 11.34 15.74
C ASP A 346 12.94 9.96 15.94
N GLU A 347 12.62 9.62 17.20
CA GLU A 347 11.88 8.41 17.57
C GLU A 347 10.39 8.52 17.19
N LEU A 348 9.75 7.40 16.86
CA LEU A 348 8.36 7.35 16.37
C LEU A 348 7.31 7.88 17.37
N ASP A 349 7.61 7.90 18.66
CA ASP A 349 6.64 8.19 19.71
C ASP A 349 6.42 9.69 19.97
N LYS A 350 7.15 10.59 19.30
CA LYS A 350 6.97 12.04 19.46
C LYS A 350 5.87 12.58 18.54
N VAL A 351 4.88 13.24 19.14
CA VAL A 351 3.87 14.02 18.40
C VAL A 351 4.52 15.29 17.89
N ILE A 352 4.54 15.46 16.56
CA ILE A 352 5.05 16.69 15.93
C ILE A 352 3.98 17.78 16.01
N PRO A 353 4.24 18.92 16.67
CA PRO A 353 3.28 20.02 16.72
C PRO A 353 3.19 20.67 15.33
N LYS A 354 2.08 20.41 14.64
CA LYS A 354 1.81 20.98 13.30
C LYS A 354 1.45 22.47 13.36
N ASP A 355 1.02 22.95 14.52
CA ASP A 355 0.32 24.23 14.67
C ASP A 355 1.22 25.39 15.20
N GLU A 356 2.51 25.16 15.44
CA GLU A 356 3.37 26.16 16.12
C GLU A 356 4.40 26.88 15.22
N LEU A 357 4.65 26.41 14.01
CA LEU A 357 5.37 27.20 13.01
C LEU A 357 4.40 28.24 12.42
N LYS A 358 4.37 29.44 13.01
CA LYS A 358 3.56 30.60 12.58
C LYS A 358 4.04 31.21 11.25
N ASP A 359 4.15 30.39 10.21
CA ASP A 359 4.38 30.82 8.83
C ASP A 359 3.67 29.85 7.88
N ASP A 360 2.60 30.31 7.23
CA ASP A 360 1.83 29.53 6.25
C ASP A 360 2.68 29.08 5.04
N ASN A 361 3.89 29.63 4.87
CA ASN A 361 4.83 29.25 3.83
C ASN A 361 5.75 28.08 4.20
N ILE A 362 5.83 27.68 5.48
CA ILE A 362 6.63 26.54 5.91
C ILE A 362 5.73 25.30 5.98
N ILE A 363 6.18 24.23 5.35
CA ILE A 363 5.50 22.93 5.33
C ILE A 363 6.35 21.95 6.12
N VAL A 364 5.73 21.29 7.09
CA VAL A 364 6.34 20.20 7.88
C VAL A 364 5.72 18.87 7.45
N ASP A 365 6.52 17.99 6.85
CA ASP A 365 6.13 16.63 6.49
C ASP A 365 6.74 15.63 7.47
N ALA A 366 5.87 14.92 8.19
CA ALA A 366 6.22 13.90 9.16
C ALA A 366 6.02 12.51 8.54
N ILE A 367 7.07 11.72 8.49
CA ILE A 367 7.08 10.43 7.79
C ILE A 367 7.51 9.34 8.75
N GLU A 368 6.68 8.31 8.89
CA GLU A 368 7.00 7.10 9.64
C GLU A 368 7.71 6.11 8.71
N MET A 369 8.89 5.66 9.13
CA MET A 369 9.69 4.65 8.43
C MET A 369 9.84 3.45 9.34
N ASP A 370 9.34 2.29 8.92
CA ASP A 370 9.41 1.08 9.73
C ASP A 370 9.61 -0.19 8.91
N TRP A 371 9.60 -1.36 9.57
CA TRP A 371 9.58 -2.68 8.94
C TRP A 371 8.16 -3.25 8.79
N GLY A 372 7.13 -2.40 8.75
CA GLY A 372 5.73 -2.75 8.63
C GLY A 372 5.03 -2.99 9.97
N LYS A 373 5.71 -2.70 11.08
CA LYS A 373 5.23 -2.98 12.42
C LYS A 373 5.71 -2.00 13.49
N LYS A 374 5.83 -0.72 13.12
CA LYS A 374 6.37 0.33 14.00
C LYS A 374 7.72 -0.10 14.58
N GLU A 375 7.91 0.04 15.88
CA GLU A 375 9.15 -0.30 16.58
C GLU A 375 9.41 -1.82 16.75
N LYS A 376 8.45 -2.68 16.40
CA LYS A 376 8.57 -4.13 16.61
C LYS A 376 9.29 -4.79 15.44
N ASN A 377 10.13 -5.78 15.75
CA ASN A 377 10.69 -6.67 14.75
C ASN A 377 9.59 -7.60 14.20
N PRO A 378 9.26 -7.54 12.90
CA PRO A 378 8.26 -8.44 12.33
C PRO A 378 8.69 -9.91 12.37
N MET A 379 10.01 -10.18 12.38
CA MET A 379 10.55 -11.55 12.44
C MET A 379 10.22 -12.27 13.76
N ASP A 380 9.95 -11.55 14.84
CA ASP A 380 9.57 -12.14 16.14
C ASP A 380 8.18 -12.83 16.10
N GLU A 381 7.40 -12.59 15.04
CA GLU A 381 6.10 -13.21 14.79
C GLU A 381 6.09 -14.17 13.59
N VAL A 382 7.26 -14.49 13.06
CA VAL A 382 7.41 -15.50 12.00
C VAL A 382 7.58 -16.88 12.62
N TYR A 383 6.88 -17.86 12.07
CA TYR A 383 7.04 -19.26 12.43
C TYR A 383 7.89 -19.98 11.40
N ILE A 384 8.74 -20.88 11.91
CA ILE A 384 9.77 -21.53 11.13
C ILE A 384 9.75 -23.05 11.40
N TYR A 385 10.09 -23.84 10.38
CA TYR A 385 10.23 -25.30 10.49
C TYR A 385 11.63 -25.78 10.06
N LYS A 386 12.06 -26.96 10.53
CA LYS A 386 13.36 -27.58 10.16
C LYS A 386 13.19 -28.76 9.19
N LYS A 387 14.28 -29.23 8.59
CA LYS A 387 14.26 -30.44 7.73
C LYS A 387 13.75 -31.68 8.45
N GLY A 388 14.26 -31.89 9.66
CA GLY A 388 14.00 -33.11 10.43
C GLY A 388 12.60 -33.13 11.05
N GLU A 389 11.98 -31.97 11.22
CA GLU A 389 10.67 -31.80 11.84
C GLU A 389 9.81 -30.83 10.99
N PRO A 390 9.32 -31.27 9.82
CA PRO A 390 8.69 -30.38 8.84
C PRO A 390 7.27 -29.92 9.22
N ASP A 391 6.68 -30.50 10.25
CA ASP A 391 5.31 -30.21 10.69
C ASP A 391 5.25 -29.49 12.05
N LYS A 392 6.42 -29.27 12.69
CA LYS A 392 6.54 -28.54 13.95
C LYS A 392 7.09 -27.14 13.70
N ALA A 393 6.34 -26.14 14.14
CA ALA A 393 6.76 -24.75 14.10
C ALA A 393 7.46 -24.30 15.38
N PHE A 394 8.46 -23.44 15.24
CA PHE A 394 9.11 -22.72 16.33
C PHE A 394 9.44 -21.29 15.88
N LYS A 395 9.77 -20.43 16.83
CA LYS A 395 10.32 -19.10 16.56
C LYS A 395 11.84 -19.18 16.59
N ILE A 396 12.50 -18.50 15.66
CA ILE A 396 13.96 -18.35 15.71
C ILE A 396 14.29 -17.13 16.57
N PRO A 397 15.01 -17.29 17.68
CA PRO A 397 15.47 -16.15 18.45
C PRO A 397 16.57 -15.42 17.68
N ARG A 398 16.61 -14.09 17.84
CA ARG A 398 17.44 -13.16 17.06
C ARG A 398 18.93 -13.52 17.07
N ASP A 399 19.40 -14.07 18.19
CA ASP A 399 20.78 -14.48 18.41
C ASP A 399 21.24 -15.66 17.55
N GLN A 400 20.31 -16.45 17.04
CA GLN A 400 20.58 -17.57 16.14
C GLN A 400 20.67 -17.16 14.66
N VAL A 401 20.36 -15.90 14.32
CA VAL A 401 20.47 -15.38 12.94
C VAL A 401 21.80 -14.65 12.77
N THR A 402 21.93 -13.48 13.41
CA THR A 402 23.20 -12.78 13.58
C THR A 402 23.04 -11.68 14.64
N ASN A 403 23.90 -11.71 15.66
CA ASN A 403 23.82 -10.77 16.77
C ASN A 403 24.37 -9.38 16.43
N SER A 404 25.25 -9.26 15.42
CA SER A 404 26.03 -8.03 15.19
C SER A 404 25.61 -7.24 13.96
N LEU A 405 24.96 -7.86 12.96
CA LEU A 405 24.70 -7.22 11.66
C LEU A 405 23.24 -6.81 11.43
N LEU A 406 22.31 -7.19 12.31
CA LEU A 406 20.89 -6.82 12.19
C LEU A 406 20.57 -5.46 12.83
N PRO A 407 19.58 -4.70 12.31
CA PRO A 407 19.15 -3.41 12.87
C PRO A 407 18.72 -3.50 14.33
N ARG A 408 19.15 -2.56 15.17
CA ARG A 408 18.74 -2.50 16.59
C ARG A 408 17.36 -1.86 16.79
N LYS A 409 17.00 -0.90 15.93
CA LYS A 409 15.68 -0.25 15.87
C LYS A 409 15.01 -0.61 14.55
N PHE A 410 13.69 -0.79 14.58
CA PHE A 410 12.87 -1.21 13.43
C PHE A 410 11.94 -0.11 12.93
N GLY A 411 11.92 1.02 13.63
CA GLY A 411 11.22 2.23 13.23
C GLY A 411 12.05 3.49 13.48
N GLU A 412 11.79 4.53 12.69
CA GLU A 412 12.26 5.89 12.88
C GLU A 412 11.26 6.87 12.27
N GLN A 413 11.23 8.12 12.75
CA GLN A 413 10.44 9.19 12.17
C GLN A 413 11.34 10.20 11.48
N TRP A 414 10.99 10.57 10.25
CA TRP A 414 11.67 11.63 9.50
C TRP A 414 10.80 12.87 9.49
N ILE A 415 11.41 14.02 9.74
CA ILE A 415 10.73 15.32 9.73
C ILE A 415 11.40 16.16 8.66
N ARG A 416 10.62 16.57 7.66
CA ARG A 416 11.10 17.37 6.54
C ARG A 416 10.44 18.73 6.54
N PHE A 417 11.26 19.74 6.31
CA PHE A 417 10.83 21.12 6.19
C PHE A 417 10.95 21.56 4.74
N TYR A 418 9.89 22.16 4.23
CA TYR A 418 9.85 22.77 2.91
C TYR A 418 9.35 24.22 3.02
N HIS A 419 9.63 25.01 2.00
CA HIS A 419 9.15 26.38 1.90
C HIS A 419 8.54 26.66 0.51
N ARG A 420 7.44 27.42 0.47
CA ARG A 420 6.63 27.61 -0.75
C ARG A 420 7.30 28.45 -1.84
N THR A 421 8.23 29.35 -1.50
CA THR A 421 8.74 30.39 -2.42
C THR A 421 10.27 30.45 -2.52
N THR A 422 10.99 30.54 -1.40
CA THR A 422 12.46 30.72 -1.34
C THR A 422 13.12 29.77 -0.34
N ASN A 423 14.46 29.64 -0.39
CA ASN A 423 15.24 29.09 0.71
C ASN A 423 16.17 30.20 1.20
N ASP A 424 15.81 30.88 2.29
CA ASP A 424 16.62 31.96 2.87
C ASP A 424 17.01 31.60 4.30
N ALA A 425 18.16 32.12 4.77
CA ALA A 425 18.71 31.94 6.10
C ALA A 425 17.69 32.26 7.22
N ALA A 426 16.75 33.17 6.97
CA ALA A 426 15.66 33.47 7.90
C ALA A 426 14.68 32.30 8.12
N VAL A 427 14.46 31.45 7.11
CA VAL A 427 13.64 30.23 7.22
C VAL A 427 14.37 29.19 8.05
N LEU A 428 15.67 28.98 7.77
CA LEU A 428 16.50 28.02 8.51
C LEU A 428 16.57 28.37 10.00
N LYS A 429 16.77 29.65 10.34
CA LYS A 429 16.80 30.10 11.74
C LYS A 429 15.51 29.76 12.50
N ARG A 430 14.36 29.93 11.85
CA ARG A 430 13.04 29.58 12.44
C ARG A 430 12.88 28.08 12.64
N ILE A 431 13.38 27.26 11.71
CA ILE A 431 13.41 25.80 11.86
C ILE A 431 14.32 25.39 13.02
N VAL A 432 15.51 26.00 13.15
CA VAL A 432 16.42 25.76 14.28
C VAL A 432 15.73 26.07 15.62
N GLU A 433 15.05 27.22 15.70
CA GLU A 433 14.29 27.61 16.91
C GLU A 433 13.16 26.61 17.21
N TRP A 434 12.39 26.19 16.19
CA TRP A 434 11.34 25.19 16.32
C TRP A 434 11.89 23.84 16.82
N CYS A 435 12.99 23.34 16.22
CA CYS A 435 13.64 22.11 16.66
C CYS A 435 14.10 22.20 18.12
N LYS A 436 14.66 23.34 18.54
CA LYS A 436 15.06 23.60 19.94
C LYS A 436 13.88 23.55 20.90
N ILE A 437 12.76 24.19 20.56
CA ILE A 437 11.53 24.20 21.37
C ILE A 437 10.99 22.77 21.57
N HIS A 438 11.01 21.97 20.51
CA HIS A 438 10.43 20.63 20.52
C HIS A 438 11.39 19.50 20.89
N HIS A 439 12.63 19.83 21.27
CA HIS A 439 13.66 18.85 21.63
C HIS A 439 13.88 17.82 20.52
N ILE A 440 13.85 18.28 19.27
CA ILE A 440 14.12 17.51 18.06
C ILE A 440 15.52 17.91 17.58
N PRO A 441 16.35 16.98 17.09
CA PRO A 441 17.64 17.34 16.53
C PRO A 441 17.46 18.39 15.41
N GLY A 442 18.02 19.57 15.57
CA GLY A 442 17.93 20.65 14.59
C GLY A 442 19.15 20.70 13.66
N PRO A 443 19.14 21.57 12.64
CA PRO A 443 20.35 21.96 11.94
C PRO A 443 21.36 22.55 12.94
N GLN A 444 22.64 22.22 12.81
CA GLN A 444 23.73 22.92 13.50
C GLN A 444 24.07 24.21 12.75
N ASP A 445 24.66 25.20 13.43
CA ASP A 445 25.02 26.49 12.82
C ASP A 445 26.03 26.36 11.65
N GLU A 446 26.64 25.18 11.47
CA GLU A 446 27.56 24.82 10.38
C GLU A 446 26.91 24.01 9.23
N ASP A 447 25.62 23.66 9.32
CA ASP A 447 24.93 22.96 8.23
C ASP A 447 24.69 23.94 7.07
N GLU A 448 25.62 23.93 6.10
CA GLU A 448 25.55 24.75 4.88
C GLU A 448 24.17 24.62 4.22
N ILE A 449 23.57 25.76 3.90
CA ILE A 449 22.40 25.85 3.01
C ILE A 449 22.77 25.03 1.76
N PRO A 450 22.03 23.95 1.41
CA PRO A 450 22.32 23.24 0.18
C PRO A 450 22.22 24.25 -0.97
N PRO A 451 23.23 24.29 -1.87
CA PRO A 451 23.24 25.25 -2.96
C PRO A 451 21.93 25.16 -3.74
N GLU A 452 21.42 26.30 -4.20
CA GLU A 452 20.22 26.33 -5.03
C GLU A 452 20.40 25.36 -6.21
N ASP A 453 19.60 24.28 -6.23
CA ASP A 453 19.51 23.41 -7.40
C ASP A 453 18.99 24.27 -8.56
N ASN A 454 19.89 24.66 -9.47
CA ASN A 454 19.62 25.42 -10.71
C ASN A 454 18.73 24.63 -11.67
#